data_AF-A0A4P7KZR0-F1
#
_entry.id   AF-A0A4P7KZR0-F1
#
_cell.length_a   1.000
_cell.length_b   1.000
_cell.length_c   1.000
_cell.angle_alpha   90.00
_cell.angle_beta   90.00
_cell.angle_gamma   90.00
#
_symmetry.space_group_name_H-M   'P 1'
#
loop_
_entity.id
_entity.type
_entity.pdbx_description
1 polymer ?
#
loop_
_entity_poly.entity_id
_entity_poly.type
_entity_poly.pdbx_seq_one_letter_code
_entity_poly.pdbx_strand_id
1 'polypeptide(L)'
;MNTANGVLTRFLKLMPKHIKPKFNTVDELLAWHREQAKLDSNRISEENRVRRLNNIMGNSGISELYQHCTFDNFEALTTEQRQAKFKAKNYADNFGKYFGGFVFSGHSGTGKNHLAAAIGNHLIQDGLSILIVTFPELMMRLRKTYESAPKYTESQLIDDLCGVDLLVFDDVGVQRNNLNE
;
A
#
# COMPACT_ATOMS: atom_id res chain seq x y z
N MET A 1 -27.06 48.12 13.06
CA MET A 1 -26.97 46.66 13.28
C MET A 1 -27.65 45.97 12.10
N ASN A 2 -26.89 45.36 11.19
CA ASN A 2 -27.48 44.60 10.07
C ASN A 2 -28.00 43.28 10.63
N THR A 3 -29.32 43.15 10.73
CA THR A 3 -29.98 41.88 11.03
C THR A 3 -29.72 40.88 9.90
N ALA A 4 -29.58 39.59 10.23
CA ALA A 4 -29.31 38.51 9.27
C ALA A 4 -30.26 38.52 8.06
N ASN A 5 -31.51 38.96 8.26
CA ASN A 5 -32.51 39.13 7.21
C ASN A 5 -32.12 40.16 6.13
N GLY A 6 -31.45 41.26 6.50
CA GLY A 6 -31.05 42.30 5.54
C GLY A 6 -29.94 41.83 4.59
N VAL A 7 -29.00 41.05 5.10
CA VAL A 7 -27.89 40.49 4.31
C VAL A 7 -28.40 39.43 3.33
N LEU A 8 -29.25 38.52 3.80
CA LEU A 8 -29.81 37.45 2.98
C LEU A 8 -30.70 37.99 1.86
N THR A 9 -31.49 39.03 2.15
CA THR A 9 -32.33 39.71 1.15
C THR A 9 -31.50 40.39 0.06
N ARG A 10 -30.37 41.01 0.43
CA ARG A 10 -29.43 41.62 -0.54
C ARG A 10 -28.77 40.56 -1.42
N PHE A 11 -28.39 39.41 -0.84
CA PHE A 11 -27.82 38.30 -1.58
C PHE A 11 -28.80 37.71 -2.61
N LEU A 12 -30.06 37.46 -2.21
CA LEU A 12 -31.11 36.95 -3.11
C LEU A 12 -31.41 37.90 -4.28
N LYS A 13 -31.30 39.22 -4.09
CA LYS A 13 -31.45 40.20 -5.17
C LYS A 13 -30.32 40.16 -6.20
N LEU A 14 -29.12 39.73 -5.80
CA LEU A 14 -27.94 39.62 -6.67
C LEU A 14 -27.83 38.24 -7.33
N MET A 15 -28.50 37.22 -6.80
CA MET A 15 -28.52 35.88 -7.37
C MET A 15 -29.30 35.81 -8.70
N PRO A 16 -28.79 35.12 -9.73
CA PRO A 16 -29.54 34.82 -10.94
C PRO A 16 -30.86 34.09 -10.65
N LYS A 17 -31.95 34.48 -11.33
CA LYS A 17 -33.33 34.03 -11.06
C LYS A 17 -33.54 32.50 -11.13
N HIS A 18 -32.70 31.78 -11.85
CA HIS A 18 -32.82 30.32 -12.02
C HIS A 18 -32.06 29.52 -10.94
N ILE A 19 -31.22 30.17 -10.13
CA ILE A 19 -30.43 29.51 -9.10
C ILE A 19 -31.25 29.45 -7.81
N LYS A 20 -31.48 28.23 -7.33
CA LYS A 20 -32.12 27.97 -6.05
C LYS A 20 -31.09 27.40 -5.05
N PRO A 21 -31.28 27.61 -3.73
CA PRO A 21 -30.48 26.92 -2.72
C PRO A 21 -30.50 25.41 -2.96
N LYS A 22 -29.33 24.79 -2.88
CA LYS A 22 -29.19 23.34 -3.05
C LYS A 22 -29.87 22.53 -1.94
N PHE A 23 -29.98 23.13 -0.75
CA PHE A 23 -30.59 22.53 0.44
C PHE A 23 -31.51 23.56 1.10
N ASN A 24 -32.61 23.10 1.69
CA ASN A 24 -33.55 23.96 2.41
C ASN A 24 -33.54 23.71 3.92
N THR A 25 -32.89 22.63 4.36
CA THR A 25 -32.75 22.27 5.77
C THR A 25 -31.30 21.94 6.13
N VAL A 26 -30.97 22.04 7.43
CA VAL A 26 -29.64 21.67 7.95
C VAL A 26 -29.42 20.15 7.84
N ASP A 27 -30.47 19.35 8.02
CA ASP A 27 -30.38 17.89 7.94
C ASP A 27 -30.04 17.41 6.52
N GLU A 28 -30.65 18.02 5.48
CA GLU A 28 -30.30 17.77 4.08
C GLU A 28 -28.83 18.11 3.79
N LEU A 29 -28.35 19.24 4.30
CA LEU A 29 -26.96 19.66 4.15
C LEU A 29 -26.00 18.67 4.83
N LEU A 30 -26.29 18.25 6.06
CA LEU A 30 -25.47 17.30 6.80
C LEU A 30 -25.43 15.93 6.14
N ALA A 31 -26.56 15.43 5.63
CA ALA A 31 -26.62 14.18 4.89
C ALA A 31 -25.76 14.23 3.63
N TRP A 32 -25.85 15.32 2.86
CA TRP A 32 -25.03 15.52 1.68
C TRP A 32 -23.53 15.61 2.02
N HIS A 33 -23.16 16.34 3.08
CA HIS A 33 -21.76 16.41 3.53
C HIS A 33 -21.19 15.03 3.89
N ARG A 34 -21.97 14.17 4.57
CA ARG A 34 -21.53 12.80 4.89
C ARG A 34 -21.32 11.96 3.63
N GLU A 35 -22.24 12.06 2.67
CA GLU A 35 -22.14 11.34 1.40
C GLU A 35 -20.91 11.80 0.59
N GLN A 36 -20.70 13.12 0.48
CA GLN A 36 -19.51 13.66 -0.18
C GLN A 36 -18.22 13.25 0.54
N ALA A 37 -18.19 13.30 1.87
CA ALA A 37 -17.01 12.85 2.63
C ALA A 37 -16.67 11.38 2.36
N LYS A 38 -17.68 10.52 2.20
CA LYS A 38 -17.46 9.11 1.84
C LYS A 38 -16.92 8.97 0.41
N LEU A 39 -17.47 9.73 -0.54
CA LEU A 39 -16.98 9.74 -1.93
C LEU A 39 -15.55 10.26 -2.03
N ASP A 40 -15.23 11.36 -1.35
CA ASP A 40 -13.88 11.91 -1.32
C ASP A 40 -12.90 10.99 -0.61
N SER A 41 -13.31 10.35 0.50
CA SER A 41 -12.49 9.33 1.16
C SER A 41 -12.16 8.18 0.21
N ASN A 42 -13.14 7.68 -0.53
CA ASN A 42 -12.92 6.62 -1.51
C ASN A 42 -12.02 7.08 -2.67
N ARG A 43 -12.24 8.30 -3.18
CA ARG A 43 -11.41 8.90 -4.23
C ARG A 43 -9.97 9.06 -3.78
N ILE A 44 -9.74 9.57 -2.56
CA ILE A 44 -8.40 9.73 -1.98
C ILE A 44 -7.74 8.36 -1.79
N SER A 45 -8.46 7.36 -1.30
CA SER A 45 -7.93 6.00 -1.18
C SER A 45 -7.54 5.42 -2.53
N GLU A 46 -8.34 5.64 -3.58
CA GLU A 46 -8.04 5.16 -4.93
C GLU A 46 -6.87 5.93 -5.57
N GLU A 47 -6.81 7.25 -5.42
CA GLU A 47 -5.67 8.06 -5.85
C GLU A 47 -4.39 7.64 -5.13
N ASN A 48 -4.48 7.34 -3.83
CA ASN A 48 -3.36 6.80 -3.06
C ASN A 48 -2.99 5.39 -3.53
N ARG A 49 -3.95 4.53 -3.87
CA ARG A 49 -3.71 3.20 -4.44
C ARG A 49 -2.98 3.31 -5.78
N VAL A 50 -3.44 4.17 -6.68
CA VAL A 50 -2.81 4.41 -7.99
C VAL A 50 -1.42 5.04 -7.83
N ARG A 51 -1.24 6.00 -6.92
CA ARG A 51 0.08 6.57 -6.61
C ARG A 51 1.02 5.52 -6.02
N ARG A 52 0.53 4.63 -5.15
CA ARG A 52 1.29 3.50 -4.62
C ARG A 52 1.68 2.55 -5.75
N LEU A 53 0.74 2.15 -6.61
CA LEU A 53 1.02 1.32 -7.79
C LEU A 53 2.05 1.96 -8.72
N ASN A 54 1.98 3.26 -8.99
CA ASN A 54 2.93 3.96 -9.86
C ASN A 54 4.31 4.13 -9.20
N ASN A 55 4.36 4.43 -7.90
CA ASN A 55 5.60 4.47 -7.14
C ASN A 55 6.23 3.08 -7.06
N ILE A 56 5.42 2.01 -7.02
CA ILE A 56 5.87 0.63 -7.11
C ILE A 56 6.33 0.35 -8.55
N MET A 57 5.57 0.59 -9.62
CA MET A 57 6.06 0.26 -10.97
C MET A 57 7.35 1.00 -11.37
N GLY A 58 7.65 2.17 -10.78
CA GLY A 58 8.96 2.85 -10.91
C GLY A 58 10.02 2.49 -9.86
N ASN A 59 9.63 1.99 -8.67
CA ASN A 59 10.50 1.59 -7.54
C ASN A 59 9.91 0.35 -6.82
N SER A 60 9.67 -0.78 -7.49
CA SER A 60 8.67 -1.79 -7.06
C SER A 60 8.92 -2.51 -5.76
N GLY A 61 10.02 -2.19 -5.07
CA GLY A 61 10.61 -3.02 -4.02
C GLY A 61 11.12 -4.34 -4.60
N ILE A 62 10.46 -4.88 -5.62
CA ILE A 62 10.96 -5.87 -6.55
C ILE A 62 12.11 -5.21 -7.32
N SER A 63 13.34 -5.51 -6.89
CA SER A 63 14.54 -5.19 -7.65
C SER A 63 14.35 -5.57 -9.12
N GLU A 64 14.95 -4.81 -10.04
CA GLU A 64 14.91 -5.08 -11.48
C GLU A 64 15.25 -6.56 -11.80
N LEU A 65 16.14 -7.15 -10.99
CA LEU A 65 16.53 -8.56 -11.06
C LEU A 65 15.37 -9.56 -10.85
N TYR A 66 14.30 -9.18 -10.16
CA TYR A 66 13.16 -10.03 -9.82
C TYR A 66 11.86 -9.67 -10.54
N GLN A 67 11.86 -8.62 -11.38
CA GLN A 67 10.65 -8.18 -12.11
C GLN A 67 10.06 -9.27 -13.00
N HIS A 68 10.90 -10.14 -13.54
CA HIS A 68 10.47 -11.23 -14.41
C HIS A 68 10.28 -12.56 -13.69
N CYS A 69 10.44 -12.64 -12.37
CA CYS A 69 10.22 -13.86 -11.60
C CYS A 69 8.71 -14.16 -11.50
N THR A 70 8.25 -15.24 -12.12
CA THR A 70 6.85 -15.70 -12.05
C THR A 70 6.79 -17.13 -11.53
N PHE A 71 5.59 -17.62 -11.25
CA PHE A 71 5.44 -19.05 -10.93
C PHE A 71 5.79 -19.92 -12.14
N ASP A 72 5.54 -19.47 -13.36
CA ASP A 72 5.74 -20.28 -14.56
C ASP A 72 7.21 -20.54 -14.83
N ASN A 73 8.08 -19.54 -14.61
CA ASN A 73 9.53 -19.69 -14.79
C ASN A 73 10.30 -20.10 -13.52
N PHE A 74 9.59 -20.51 -12.46
CA PHE A 74 10.21 -21.13 -11.29
C PHE A 74 10.44 -22.63 -11.52
N GLU A 75 11.70 -23.01 -11.69
CA GLU A 75 12.14 -24.40 -11.83
C GLU A 75 12.23 -25.10 -10.46
N ALA A 76 11.24 -25.96 -10.18
CA ALA A 76 11.18 -26.71 -8.94
C ALA A 76 11.81 -28.11 -9.12
N LEU A 77 13.10 -28.23 -8.79
CA LEU A 77 13.88 -29.45 -8.97
C LEU A 77 13.63 -30.47 -7.85
N THR A 78 13.44 -30.00 -6.61
CA THR A 78 13.21 -30.87 -5.45
C THR A 78 11.72 -30.99 -5.07
N THR A 79 11.39 -31.96 -4.23
CA THR A 79 10.02 -32.12 -3.70
C THR A 79 9.64 -30.93 -2.82
N GLU A 80 10.59 -30.41 -2.04
CA GLU A 80 10.42 -29.26 -1.15
C GLU A 80 10.18 -27.98 -1.96
N GLN A 81 10.91 -27.77 -3.05
CA GLN A 81 10.69 -26.65 -3.96
C GLN A 81 9.31 -26.72 -4.63
N ARG A 82 8.88 -27.92 -5.04
CA ARG A 82 7.53 -28.13 -5.59
C ARG A 82 6.44 -27.79 -4.56
N GLN A 83 6.63 -28.23 -3.31
CA GLN A 83 5.72 -27.88 -2.22
C GLN A 83 5.71 -26.38 -1.90
N ALA A 84 6.87 -25.73 -1.88
CA ALA A 84 6.98 -24.29 -1.66
C ALA A 84 6.29 -23.50 -2.76
N LYS A 85 6.52 -23.86 -4.04
CA LYS A 85 5.83 -23.28 -5.20
C LYS A 85 4.31 -23.42 -5.07
N PHE A 86 3.83 -24.62 -4.74
CA PHE A 86 2.40 -24.89 -4.57
C PHE A 86 1.78 -24.02 -3.47
N LYS A 87 2.41 -23.96 -2.29
CA LYS A 87 1.92 -23.14 -1.17
C LYS A 87 1.94 -21.65 -1.50
N ALA A 88 3.01 -21.16 -2.13
CA ALA A 88 3.14 -19.78 -2.56
C ALA A 88 2.07 -19.38 -3.58
N LYS A 89 1.84 -20.23 -4.59
CA LYS A 89 0.78 -20.00 -5.58
C LYS A 89 -0.61 -20.02 -4.94
N ASN A 90 -0.88 -21.01 -4.09
CA ASN A 90 -2.16 -21.09 -3.38
C ASN A 90 -2.40 -19.88 -2.45
N TYR A 91 -1.34 -19.33 -1.85
CA TYR A 91 -1.41 -18.08 -1.08
C TYR A 91 -1.80 -16.90 -1.98
N ALA A 92 -1.15 -16.75 -3.14
CA ALA A 92 -1.44 -15.68 -4.09
C ALA A 92 -2.88 -15.78 -4.64
N ASP A 93 -3.30 -16.98 -5.09
CA ASP A 93 -4.64 -17.24 -5.65
C ASP A 93 -5.78 -17.00 -4.62
N ASN A 94 -5.46 -17.01 -3.32
CA ASN A 94 -6.43 -16.83 -2.22
C ASN A 94 -6.11 -15.61 -1.34
N PHE A 95 -5.33 -14.68 -1.85
CA PHE A 95 -4.93 -13.49 -1.12
C PHE A 95 -6.16 -12.68 -0.67
N GLY A 96 -6.14 -12.21 0.57
CA GLY A 96 -7.26 -11.47 1.18
C GLY A 96 -8.46 -12.33 1.64
N LYS A 97 -8.56 -13.62 1.26
CA LYS A 97 -9.64 -14.52 1.75
C LYS A 97 -9.37 -15.04 3.16
N TYR A 98 -8.11 -15.15 3.54
CA TYR A 98 -7.66 -15.61 4.84
C TYR A 98 -6.74 -14.57 5.46
N PHE A 99 -6.84 -14.40 6.79
CA PHE A 99 -5.88 -13.59 7.54
C PHE A 99 -4.61 -14.41 7.77
N GLY A 100 -3.45 -13.87 7.37
CA GLY A 100 -2.15 -14.46 7.71
C GLY A 100 -1.02 -14.08 6.77
N GLY A 101 0.20 -14.17 7.30
CA GLY A 101 1.45 -14.18 6.54
C GLY A 101 2.14 -15.53 6.69
N PHE A 102 3.23 -15.73 5.96
CA PHE A 102 4.06 -16.92 6.11
C PHE A 102 5.54 -16.55 5.91
N VAL A 103 6.42 -17.47 6.29
CA VAL A 103 7.87 -17.31 6.17
C VAL A 103 8.41 -18.38 5.24
N PHE A 104 9.24 -17.98 4.28
CA PHE A 104 10.08 -18.91 3.55
C PHE A 104 11.33 -19.21 4.38
N SER A 105 11.58 -20.49 4.68
CA SER A 105 12.80 -20.94 5.36
C SER A 105 13.56 -21.94 4.49
N GLY A 106 14.89 -21.88 4.53
CA GLY A 106 15.77 -22.76 3.76
C GLY A 106 17.09 -22.08 3.39
N HIS A 107 18.03 -22.87 2.89
CA HIS A 107 19.36 -22.41 2.47
C HIS A 107 19.31 -21.34 1.37
N SER A 108 20.40 -20.62 1.19
CA SER A 108 20.57 -19.72 0.03
C SER A 108 20.44 -20.50 -1.29
N GLY A 109 20.00 -19.83 -2.36
CA GLY A 109 19.84 -20.45 -3.68
C GLY A 109 18.62 -21.38 -3.84
N THR A 110 17.78 -21.54 -2.80
CA THR A 110 16.57 -22.39 -2.88
C THR A 110 15.37 -21.71 -3.55
N GLY A 111 15.51 -20.44 -3.94
CA GLY A 111 14.50 -19.72 -4.71
C GLY A 111 13.43 -18.98 -3.90
N LYS A 112 13.68 -18.71 -2.61
CA LYS A 112 12.76 -17.95 -1.73
C LYS A 112 12.36 -16.59 -2.33
N ASN A 113 13.35 -15.83 -2.79
CA ASN A 113 13.16 -14.47 -3.32
C ASN A 113 12.41 -14.51 -4.65
N HIS A 114 12.67 -15.54 -5.47
CA HIS A 114 11.91 -15.77 -6.70
C HIS A 114 10.44 -16.02 -6.39
N LEU A 115 10.13 -16.90 -5.43
CA LEU A 115 8.75 -17.19 -5.06
C LEU A 115 8.05 -15.97 -4.43
N ALA A 116 8.76 -15.17 -3.63
CA ALA A 116 8.23 -13.92 -3.10
C ALA A 116 7.91 -12.92 -4.22
N ALA A 117 8.80 -12.75 -5.19
CA ALA A 117 8.58 -11.91 -6.36
C ALA A 117 7.45 -12.45 -7.25
N ALA A 118 7.31 -13.77 -7.39
CA ALA A 118 6.22 -14.40 -8.15
C ALA A 118 4.85 -14.14 -7.52
N ILE A 119 4.74 -14.20 -6.18
CA ILE A 119 3.54 -13.73 -5.47
C ILE A 119 3.30 -12.25 -5.76
N GLY A 120 4.38 -11.46 -5.69
CA GLY A 120 4.36 -10.03 -5.99
C GLY A 120 3.72 -9.73 -7.35
N ASN A 121 4.33 -10.29 -8.38
CA ASN A 121 3.91 -10.11 -9.76
C ASN A 121 2.48 -10.61 -10.02
N HIS A 122 2.06 -11.69 -9.36
CA HIS A 122 0.68 -12.17 -9.45
C HIS A 122 -0.33 -11.16 -8.88
N LEU A 123 -0.08 -10.65 -7.68
CA LEU A 123 -1.00 -9.71 -7.02
C LEU A 123 -1.01 -8.32 -7.67
N ILE A 124 0.11 -7.88 -8.27
CA ILE A 124 0.16 -6.64 -9.07
C ILE A 124 -0.80 -6.70 -10.26
N GLN A 125 -0.98 -7.87 -10.88
CA GLN A 125 -1.94 -8.04 -11.98
C GLN A 125 -3.39 -7.81 -11.53
N ASP A 126 -3.70 -8.09 -10.26
CA ASP A 126 -4.99 -7.80 -9.63
C ASP A 126 -5.10 -6.35 -9.11
N GLY A 127 -4.09 -5.52 -9.37
CA GLY A 127 -4.03 -4.13 -8.93
C GLY A 127 -3.70 -3.94 -7.45
N LEU A 128 -3.14 -4.95 -6.79
CA LEU A 128 -2.70 -4.85 -5.40
C LEU A 128 -1.28 -4.27 -5.31
N SER A 129 -1.04 -3.56 -4.22
CA SER A 129 0.22 -2.89 -3.92
C SER A 129 1.13 -3.76 -3.05
N ILE A 130 2.41 -3.79 -3.40
CA ILE A 130 3.37 -4.72 -2.80
C ILE A 130 4.69 -4.02 -2.59
N LEU A 131 5.34 -4.31 -1.48
CA LEU A 131 6.67 -3.82 -1.17
C LEU A 131 7.55 -4.99 -0.71
N ILE A 132 8.64 -5.22 -1.44
CA ILE A 132 9.73 -6.09 -1.00
C ILE A 132 10.85 -5.19 -0.49
N VAL A 133 11.31 -5.43 0.74
CA VAL A 133 12.38 -4.66 1.36
C VAL A 133 13.32 -5.59 2.11
N THR A 134 14.63 -5.39 1.93
CA THR A 134 15.62 -6.13 2.72
C THR A 134 15.72 -5.53 4.13
N PHE A 135 15.99 -6.36 5.13
CA PHE A 135 16.14 -5.87 6.50
C PHE A 135 17.25 -4.80 6.66
N PRO A 136 18.45 -4.93 6.04
CA PRO A 136 19.48 -3.88 6.09
C PRO A 136 19.02 -2.56 5.48
N GLU A 137 18.29 -2.60 4.36
CA GLU A 137 17.77 -1.41 3.71
C GLU A 137 16.74 -0.69 4.59
N LEU A 138 15.83 -1.44 5.21
CA LEU A 138 14.85 -0.89 6.14
C LEU A 138 15.55 -0.18 7.31
N MET A 139 16.56 -0.81 7.91
CA MET A 139 17.33 -0.21 9.00
C MET A 139 18.08 1.05 8.57
N MET A 140 18.63 1.09 7.36
CA MET A 140 19.25 2.29 6.81
C MET A 140 18.23 3.42 6.64
N ARG A 141 17.04 3.13 6.10
CA ARG A 141 15.97 4.13 5.93
C ARG A 141 15.50 4.66 7.29
N LEU A 142 15.33 3.79 8.28
CA LEU A 142 14.99 4.18 9.64
C LEU A 142 16.07 5.06 10.29
N ARG A 143 17.36 4.74 10.12
CA ARG A 143 18.43 5.61 10.66
C ARG A 143 18.40 7.02 10.08
N LYS A 144 18.09 7.15 8.78
CA LYS A 144 18.01 8.46 8.10
C LYS A 144 16.89 9.35 8.65
N THR A 145 15.84 8.79 9.26
CA THR A 145 14.74 9.59 9.83
C THR A 145 15.13 10.32 11.11
N TYR A 146 16.27 9.97 11.73
CA TYR A 146 16.80 10.61 12.95
C TYR A 146 17.95 11.60 12.68
N GLU A 147 18.31 11.86 11.43
CA GLU A 147 19.30 12.89 11.09
C GLU A 147 18.78 14.29 11.43
N SER A 148 19.66 15.27 11.67
CA SER A 148 19.31 16.60 12.20
C SER A 148 18.34 17.43 11.33
N ALA A 149 18.14 17.04 10.07
CA ALA A 149 17.19 17.65 9.14
C ALA A 149 16.63 16.58 8.20
N PRO A 150 15.76 15.68 8.69
CA PRO A 150 15.33 14.53 7.91
C PRO A 150 14.32 15.00 6.85
N LYS A 151 14.56 14.64 5.59
CA LYS A 151 13.59 14.87 4.50
C LYS A 151 12.36 13.97 4.60
N TYR A 152 12.44 12.93 5.42
CA TYR A 152 11.47 11.87 5.54
C TYR A 152 11.46 11.36 6.98
N THR A 153 10.28 11.26 7.57
CA THR A 153 10.09 10.97 9.00
C THR A 153 9.86 9.48 9.27
N GLU A 154 10.05 9.06 10.52
CA GLU A 154 9.75 7.70 10.96
C GLU A 154 8.27 7.36 10.76
N SER A 155 7.35 8.26 11.13
CA SER A 155 5.92 8.06 10.92
C SER A 155 5.58 7.82 9.45
N GLN A 156 6.17 8.61 8.54
CA GLN A 156 5.97 8.41 7.09
C GLN A 156 6.51 7.05 6.62
N LEU A 157 7.66 6.60 7.15
CA LEU A 157 8.18 5.26 6.87
C LEU A 157 7.21 4.16 7.28
N ILE A 158 6.65 4.27 8.49
CA ILE A 158 5.68 3.31 9.01
C ILE A 158 4.39 3.34 8.17
N ASP A 159 3.90 4.52 7.84
CA ASP A 159 2.68 4.69 7.02
C ASP A 159 2.84 4.06 5.62
N ASP A 160 4.02 4.17 5.02
CA ASP A 160 4.31 3.55 3.73
C ASP A 160 4.41 2.01 3.84
N LEU A 161 5.02 1.48 4.91
CA LEU A 161 5.11 0.03 5.17
C LEU A 161 3.74 -0.58 5.47
N CYS A 162 2.90 0.09 6.25
CA CYS A 162 1.55 -0.38 6.59
C CYS A 162 0.53 -0.12 5.48
N GLY A 163 0.87 0.73 4.50
CA GLY A 163 -0.02 1.11 3.43
C GLY A 163 -0.10 0.12 2.26
N VAL A 164 0.81 -0.84 2.17
CA VAL A 164 0.80 -1.82 1.08
C VAL A 164 -0.08 -3.02 1.41
N ASP A 165 -0.64 -3.66 0.39
CA ASP A 165 -1.47 -4.84 0.56
C ASP A 165 -0.61 -6.04 0.99
N LEU A 166 0.60 -6.18 0.42
CA LEU A 166 1.58 -7.19 0.82
C LEU A 166 2.95 -6.56 1.10
N LEU A 167 3.46 -6.78 2.30
CA LEU A 167 4.83 -6.43 2.70
C LEU A 167 5.68 -7.70 2.83
N VAL A 168 6.78 -7.76 2.09
CA VAL A 168 7.76 -8.85 2.15
C VAL A 168 9.06 -8.32 2.75
N PHE A 169 9.50 -8.94 3.84
CA PHE A 169 10.82 -8.72 4.40
C PHE A 169 11.80 -9.78 3.89
N ASP A 170 12.84 -9.34 3.20
CA ASP A 170 13.93 -10.19 2.73
C ASP A 170 15.15 -10.13 3.67
N ASP A 171 15.97 -11.18 3.65
CA ASP A 171 17.17 -11.34 4.47
C ASP A 171 16.95 -11.24 5.99
N VAL A 172 15.75 -11.63 6.44
CA VAL A 172 15.41 -11.77 7.86
C VAL A 172 16.08 -13.04 8.42
N GLY A 173 17.38 -12.94 8.72
CA GLY A 173 18.17 -14.06 9.25
C GLY A 173 19.68 -13.93 9.10
N VAL A 174 20.17 -12.94 8.35
CA VAL A 174 21.62 -12.70 8.17
C VAL A 174 22.29 -12.20 9.46
N GLN A 175 21.52 -11.73 10.44
CA GLN A 175 22.02 -11.31 11.75
C GLN A 175 21.87 -12.43 12.79
N ARG A 176 22.82 -13.38 12.81
CA ARG A 176 23.43 -13.97 14.04
C ARG A 176 24.35 -15.13 13.67
N ASN A 177 25.60 -14.78 13.39
CA ASN A 177 26.76 -15.61 13.71
C ASN A 177 27.76 -14.79 14.53
N ASN A 178 27.27 -14.03 15.52
CA ASN A 178 28.10 -13.68 16.66
C ASN A 178 28.00 -14.85 17.64
N LEU A 179 28.81 -15.89 17.41
CA LEU A 179 29.08 -16.99 18.34
C LEU A 179 30.02 -16.55 19.48
N ASN A 180 29.80 -15.36 20.02
CA ASN A 180 30.52 -14.87 21.19
C ASN A 180 29.51 -14.31 22.18
N GLU A 181 28.89 -15.21 22.94
CA GLU A 181 28.60 -15.11 24.37
C GLU A 181 28.32 -16.52 24.91
#